data_AF-A0A923CCV7-F1
#
_entry.id   AF-A0A923CCV7-F1
#
_cell.length_a   1.000
_cell.length_b   1.000
_cell.length_c   1.000
_cell.angle_alpha   90.00
_cell.angle_beta   90.00
_cell.angle_gamma   90.00
#
_symmetry.space_group_name_H-M   'P 1'
#
loop_
_entity.id
_entity.type
_entity.pdbx_description
1 polymer ?
#
loop_
_entity_poly.entity_id
_entity_poly.type
_entity_poly.pdbx_seq_one_letter_code
_entity_poly.pdbx_strand_id
1 'polypeptide(L)'
;MTSRPQPVAVDASAQPTTPEPAPDWLSRPPPREAEPAPPLKPSSALTAADAPDRPVDGPFLAEAAAAGRFAHLLLQMLPEITPERREAVASALATSRGVALPEPRREAIVTEALALLADPALAALFGPGSLAEVPITGLLAWGASERRPVSGQIDRLAILPEEVIIADFKTTARPPRDLAAIAPTTLAQLAVYRALVGQIYPDRRVRALLVYTATLTRLEPEAAVLDTLLAQLGAGGMEAA
;
A
#
# COMPACT_ATOMS: atom_id res chain seq x y z
N MET A 1 -31.90 -26.99 49.46
CA MET A 1 -33.13 -26.89 48.63
C MET A 1 -32.71 -26.80 47.18
N THR A 2 -32.65 -27.94 46.48
CA THR A 2 -32.32 -28.02 45.05
C THR A 2 -33.61 -28.40 44.30
N SER A 3 -34.12 -27.47 43.51
CA SER A 3 -35.32 -27.67 42.68
C SER A 3 -34.97 -28.60 41.52
N ARG A 4 -35.65 -29.74 41.40
CA ARG A 4 -35.56 -30.62 40.22
C ARG A 4 -36.49 -30.09 39.12
N PRO A 5 -36.05 -29.99 37.86
CA PRO A 5 -36.93 -29.62 36.77
C PRO A 5 -38.00 -30.70 36.55
N GLN A 6 -39.24 -30.26 36.40
CA GLN A 6 -40.39 -31.12 36.12
C GLN A 6 -40.46 -31.40 34.60
N PRO A 7 -40.78 -32.63 34.16
CA PRO A 7 -40.89 -32.92 32.73
C PRO A 7 -42.09 -32.16 32.15
N VAL A 8 -41.87 -31.41 31.08
CA VAL A 8 -42.96 -30.88 30.26
C VAL A 8 -43.60 -32.07 29.55
N ALA A 9 -44.89 -32.29 29.79
CA ALA A 9 -45.66 -33.26 29.03
C ALA A 9 -45.70 -32.80 27.58
N VAL A 10 -45.08 -33.55 26.68
CA VAL A 10 -45.20 -33.33 25.25
C VAL A 10 -46.60 -33.82 24.87
N ASP A 11 -47.47 -32.89 24.53
CA ASP A 11 -48.81 -33.22 24.04
C ASP A 11 -48.65 -33.98 22.71
N ALA A 12 -48.84 -35.30 22.74
CA ALA A 12 -48.66 -36.20 21.61
C ALA A 12 -49.87 -36.16 20.67
N SER A 13 -50.31 -34.95 20.34
CA SER A 13 -51.39 -34.69 19.40
C SER A 13 -50.92 -33.75 18.28
N ALA A 14 -49.68 -33.95 17.82
CA ALA A 14 -49.24 -33.38 16.55
C ALA A 14 -49.97 -34.10 15.41
N GLN A 15 -50.99 -33.45 14.85
CA GLN A 15 -51.62 -33.89 13.61
C GLN A 15 -50.55 -33.98 12.50
N PRO A 16 -50.63 -34.96 11.58
CA PRO A 16 -49.72 -35.03 10.46
C PRO A 16 -49.90 -33.77 9.60
N THR A 17 -49.02 -32.79 9.78
CA THR A 17 -48.87 -31.66 8.86
C THR A 17 -48.49 -32.24 7.50
N THR A 18 -49.32 -31.98 6.50
CA THR A 18 -48.99 -32.26 5.10
C THR A 18 -47.66 -31.56 4.81
N PRO A 19 -46.63 -32.27 4.28
CA PRO A 19 -45.38 -31.62 3.97
C PRO A 19 -45.65 -30.50 2.97
N GLU A 20 -45.30 -29.27 3.35
CA GLU A 20 -45.35 -28.15 2.40
C GLU A 20 -44.46 -28.50 1.20
N PRO A 21 -44.93 -28.22 -0.03
CA PRO A 21 -44.13 -28.48 -1.22
C PRO A 21 -42.82 -27.72 -1.09
N ALA A 22 -41.70 -28.43 -1.28
CA ALA A 22 -40.37 -27.84 -1.25
C ALA A 22 -40.31 -26.69 -2.27
N PRO A 23 -39.76 -25.52 -1.90
CA PRO A 23 -39.62 -24.42 -2.83
C PRO A 23 -38.79 -24.81 -4.06
N ASP A 24 -39.17 -24.33 -5.24
CA ASP A 24 -38.48 -24.65 -6.50
C ASP A 24 -36.99 -24.30 -6.53
N TRP A 25 -36.54 -23.39 -5.66
CA TRP A 25 -35.13 -23.04 -5.55
C TRP A 25 -34.29 -24.13 -4.87
N LEU A 26 -34.91 -25.07 -4.15
CA LEU A 26 -34.22 -26.14 -3.42
C LEU A 26 -33.62 -27.20 -4.37
N SER A 27 -34.22 -27.37 -5.55
CA SER A 27 -33.78 -28.31 -6.60
C SER A 27 -33.15 -27.60 -7.80
N ARG A 28 -33.14 -26.26 -7.80
CA ARG A 28 -32.48 -25.48 -8.85
C ARG A 28 -30.97 -25.51 -8.61
N PRO A 29 -30.15 -25.95 -9.60
CA PRO A 29 -28.71 -25.85 -9.46
C PRO A 29 -28.33 -24.38 -9.26
N PRO A 30 -27.43 -24.07 -8.31
CA PRO A 30 -26.99 -22.69 -8.10
C PRO A 30 -26.38 -22.14 -9.40
N PRO A 31 -26.56 -20.83 -9.68
CA PRO A 31 -25.86 -20.20 -10.78
C PRO A 31 -24.36 -20.42 -10.62
N ARG A 32 -23.65 -20.66 -11.73
CA ARG A 32 -22.18 -20.81 -11.69
C ARG A 32 -21.58 -19.55 -11.11
N GLU A 33 -20.91 -19.70 -9.97
CA GLU A 33 -20.09 -18.64 -9.40
C GLU A 33 -18.90 -18.46 -10.34
N ALA A 34 -18.84 -17.30 -11.01
CA ALA A 34 -17.68 -16.95 -11.82
C ALA A 34 -16.54 -16.62 -10.86
N GLU A 35 -15.45 -17.38 -10.90
CA GLU A 35 -14.27 -17.03 -10.13
C GLU A 35 -13.76 -15.65 -10.59
N PRO A 36 -13.72 -14.64 -9.70
CA PRO A 36 -13.17 -13.35 -10.06
C PRO A 36 -11.68 -13.52 -10.39
N ALA A 37 -11.22 -12.81 -11.41
CA ALA A 37 -9.80 -12.78 -11.75
C ALA A 37 -8.96 -12.37 -10.52
N PRO A 38 -7.76 -12.93 -10.33
CA PRO A 38 -6.91 -12.59 -9.20
C PRO A 38 -6.66 -11.07 -9.16
N PRO A 39 -6.61 -10.45 -7.97
CA PRO A 39 -6.44 -9.02 -7.85
C PRO A 39 -5.12 -8.56 -8.46
N LEU A 40 -5.16 -7.45 -9.17
CA LEU A 40 -3.95 -6.75 -9.60
C LEU A 40 -3.19 -6.30 -8.35
N LYS A 41 -1.91 -6.67 -8.27
CA LYS A 41 -0.96 -6.21 -7.26
C LYS A 41 -0.08 -5.14 -7.88
N PRO A 42 -0.36 -3.84 -7.69
CA PRO A 42 0.32 -2.77 -8.42
C PRO A 42 1.84 -2.82 -8.30
N SER A 43 2.37 -3.07 -7.09
CA SER A 43 3.81 -3.13 -6.84
C SER A 43 4.51 -4.26 -7.59
N SER A 44 3.89 -5.42 -7.81
CA SER A 44 4.53 -6.54 -8.51
C SER A 44 4.16 -6.58 -10.00
N ALA A 45 2.91 -6.31 -10.35
CA ALA A 45 2.42 -6.37 -11.72
C ALA A 45 2.98 -5.24 -12.58
N LEU A 46 3.09 -4.03 -12.01
CA LEU A 46 3.60 -2.86 -12.73
C LEU A 46 5.15 -2.88 -12.74
N THR A 47 5.82 -3.26 -11.63
CA THR A 47 7.29 -3.41 -11.61
C THR A 47 7.80 -4.50 -12.56
N ALA A 48 7.03 -5.57 -12.78
CA ALA A 48 7.40 -6.61 -13.76
C ALA A 48 7.38 -6.09 -15.20
N ALA A 49 6.56 -5.09 -15.52
CA ALA A 49 6.50 -4.47 -16.84
C ALA A 49 7.71 -3.56 -17.13
N ASP A 50 8.31 -3.00 -16.07
CA ASP A 50 9.45 -2.08 -16.15
C ASP A 50 10.82 -2.74 -16.00
N ALA A 51 10.90 -4.08 -15.90
CA ALA A 51 12.17 -4.77 -15.70
C ALA A 51 13.08 -4.58 -16.93
N PRO A 52 14.16 -3.78 -16.84
CA PRO A 52 15.15 -3.74 -17.90
C PRO A 52 15.91 -5.07 -17.89
N ASP A 53 16.43 -5.46 -19.05
CA ASP A 53 17.39 -6.56 -19.20
C ASP A 53 18.53 -6.34 -18.18
N ARG A 54 18.58 -7.16 -17.12
CA ARG A 54 19.41 -6.91 -15.93
C ARG A 54 20.89 -6.89 -16.32
N PRO A 55 21.63 -5.77 -16.19
CA PRO A 55 23.07 -5.81 -16.20
C PRO A 55 23.55 -6.52 -14.93
N VAL A 56 24.63 -7.28 -15.05
CA VAL A 56 25.27 -8.07 -13.99
C VAL A 56 25.30 -7.33 -12.65
N ASP A 57 24.85 -8.01 -11.59
CA ASP A 57 24.83 -7.53 -10.20
C ASP A 57 26.25 -7.14 -9.73
N GLY A 58 26.61 -5.86 -9.89
CA GLY A 58 27.87 -5.31 -9.42
C GLY A 58 27.82 -4.92 -7.94
N PRO A 59 28.98 -4.82 -7.24
CA PRO A 59 29.06 -4.45 -5.82
C PRO A 59 28.39 -3.11 -5.51
N PHE A 60 28.41 -2.16 -6.44
CA PHE A 60 27.71 -0.87 -6.32
C PHE A 60 26.18 -1.02 -6.19
N LEU A 61 25.57 -1.94 -6.95
CA LEU A 61 24.12 -2.17 -6.90
C LEU A 61 23.73 -2.85 -5.58
N ALA A 62 24.56 -3.76 -5.08
CA ALA A 62 24.34 -4.42 -3.79
C ALA A 62 24.39 -3.43 -2.62
N GLU A 63 25.37 -2.53 -2.61
CA GLU A 63 25.48 -1.47 -1.60
C GLU A 63 24.29 -0.49 -1.67
N ALA A 64 23.93 -0.03 -2.88
CA ALA A 64 22.79 0.87 -3.06
C ALA A 64 21.47 0.23 -2.62
N ALA A 65 21.26 -1.07 -2.89
CA ALA A 65 20.11 -1.81 -2.41
C ALA A 65 20.12 -1.97 -0.87
N ALA A 66 21.29 -2.20 -0.26
CA ALA A 66 21.43 -2.26 1.19
C ALA A 66 21.14 -0.90 1.85
N ALA A 67 21.63 0.19 1.25
CA ALA A 67 21.34 1.56 1.68
C ALA A 67 19.85 1.86 1.61
N GLY A 68 19.20 1.52 0.49
CA GLY A 68 17.78 1.72 0.31
C GLY A 68 16.93 0.95 1.32
N ARG A 69 17.27 -0.31 1.62
CA ARG A 69 16.60 -1.11 2.66
C ARG A 69 16.80 -0.54 4.05
N PHE A 70 18.00 -0.09 4.38
CA PHE A 70 18.30 0.49 5.68
C PHE A 70 17.55 1.82 5.89
N ALA A 71 17.58 2.70 4.90
CA ALA A 71 16.82 3.95 4.92
C ALA A 71 15.30 3.71 5.04
N HIS A 72 14.76 2.74 4.29
CA HIS A 72 13.34 2.37 4.40
C HIS A 72 12.98 1.90 5.83
N LEU A 73 13.81 1.04 6.44
CA LEU A 73 13.62 0.60 7.83
C LEU A 73 13.60 1.77 8.81
N LEU A 74 14.50 2.75 8.65
CA LEU A 74 14.51 3.94 9.50
C LEU A 74 13.21 4.74 9.37
N LEU A 75 12.75 4.98 8.14
CA LEU A 75 11.51 5.72 7.88
C LEU A 75 10.25 4.98 8.33
N GLN A 76 10.30 3.64 8.40
CA GLN A 76 9.23 2.81 8.94
C GLN A 76 9.16 2.90 10.47
N MET A 77 10.32 2.76 11.14
CA MET A 77 10.41 2.60 12.59
C MET A 77 10.43 3.91 13.37
N LEU A 78 11.25 4.87 12.94
CA LEU A 78 11.54 6.09 13.71
C LEU A 78 10.34 7.01 13.94
N PRO A 79 9.32 7.11 13.07
CA PRO A 79 8.15 7.94 13.36
C PRO A 79 7.42 7.58 14.65
N GLU A 80 7.40 6.29 15.02
CA GLU A 80 6.77 5.80 16.26
C GLU A 80 7.62 6.03 17.51
N ILE A 81 8.89 6.44 17.33
CA ILE A 81 9.81 6.75 18.42
C ILE A 81 9.67 8.23 18.79
N THR A 82 9.71 8.54 20.09
CA THR A 82 9.66 9.93 20.56
C THR A 82 10.85 10.73 20.01
N PRO A 83 10.67 12.01 19.66
CA PRO A 83 11.72 12.82 19.04
C PRO A 83 13.06 12.77 19.77
N GLU A 84 13.06 12.77 21.10
CA GLU A 84 14.24 12.79 21.96
C GLU A 84 15.05 11.48 21.88
N ARG A 85 14.41 10.38 21.49
CA ARG A 85 15.03 9.04 21.40
C ARG A 85 15.36 8.64 19.97
N ARG A 86 14.85 9.34 18.95
CA ARG A 86 14.99 8.95 17.54
C ARG A 86 16.45 8.79 17.11
N GLU A 87 17.30 9.75 17.47
CA GLU A 87 18.72 9.69 17.11
C GLU A 87 19.43 8.49 17.74
N ALA A 88 19.23 8.27 19.04
CA ALA A 88 19.80 7.12 19.74
C ALA A 88 19.33 5.78 19.15
N VAL A 89 18.03 5.66 18.81
CA VAL A 89 17.48 4.46 18.17
C VAL A 89 18.01 4.29 16.74
N ALA A 90 18.12 5.37 15.96
CA ALA A 90 18.66 5.34 14.61
C ALA A 90 20.11 4.85 14.60
N SER A 91 20.94 5.35 15.52
CA SER A 91 22.33 4.90 15.70
C SER A 91 22.41 3.43 16.12
N ALA A 92 21.53 2.96 17.01
CA ALA A 92 21.47 1.55 17.38
C ALA A 92 21.05 0.65 16.19
N LEU A 93 20.12 1.12 15.36
CA LEU A 93 19.72 0.44 14.12
C LEU A 93 20.86 0.45 13.09
N ALA A 94 21.66 1.52 13.00
CA ALA A 94 22.83 1.57 12.12
C ALA A 94 23.85 0.49 12.47
N THR A 95 24.14 0.32 13.76
CA THR A 95 25.08 -0.71 14.25
C THR A 95 24.56 -2.14 14.07
N SER A 96 23.25 -2.37 14.21
CA SER A 96 22.68 -3.72 14.19
C SER A 96 22.13 -4.17 12.83
N ARG A 97 21.62 -3.24 12.02
CA ARG A 97 20.93 -3.49 10.74
C ARG A 97 21.63 -2.86 9.53
N GLY A 98 22.51 -1.87 9.75
CA GLY A 98 23.30 -1.21 8.72
C GLY A 98 24.66 -1.86 8.43
N VAL A 99 24.95 -3.05 9.00
CA VAL A 99 26.28 -3.70 8.94
C VAL A 99 26.79 -4.03 7.54
N ALA A 100 25.90 -4.12 6.56
CA ALA A 100 26.25 -4.34 5.16
C ALA A 100 26.80 -3.08 4.46
N LEU A 101 26.80 -1.93 5.16
CA LEU A 101 27.23 -0.63 4.66
C LEU A 101 28.50 -0.18 5.40
N PRO A 102 29.41 0.54 4.72
CA PRO A 102 30.50 1.25 5.40
C PRO A 102 29.97 2.22 6.45
N GLU A 103 30.73 2.40 7.54
CA GLU A 103 30.36 3.28 8.66
C GLU A 103 29.98 4.72 8.22
N PRO A 104 30.76 5.40 7.37
CA PRO A 104 30.39 6.74 6.90
C PRO A 104 29.05 6.76 6.14
N ARG A 105 28.71 5.66 5.44
CA ARG A 105 27.48 5.57 4.65
C ARG A 105 26.26 5.34 5.54
N ARG A 106 26.35 4.50 6.57
CA ARG A 106 25.26 4.30 7.54
C ARG A 106 24.96 5.59 8.32
N GLU A 107 25.99 6.34 8.72
CA GLU A 107 25.83 7.62 9.43
C GLU A 107 25.14 8.66 8.55
N ALA A 108 25.57 8.79 7.29
CA ALA A 108 24.91 9.68 6.32
C ALA A 108 23.42 9.36 6.17
N ILE A 109 23.07 8.07 6.03
CA ILE A 109 21.67 7.63 5.92
C ILE A 109 20.87 7.97 7.19
N VAL A 110 21.46 7.81 8.38
CA VAL A 110 20.80 8.21 9.64
C VAL A 110 20.53 9.71 9.66
N THR A 111 21.53 10.53 9.34
CA THR A 111 21.38 12.00 9.31
C THR A 111 20.31 12.43 8.30
N GLU A 112 20.37 11.92 7.08
CA GLU A 112 19.40 12.23 6.03
C GLU A 112 17.98 11.76 6.40
N ALA A 113 17.84 10.58 7.02
CA ALA A 113 16.53 10.06 7.42
C ALA A 113 15.92 10.91 8.55
N LEU A 114 16.72 11.29 9.55
CA LEU A 114 16.27 12.20 10.63
C LEU A 114 15.87 13.57 10.06
N ALA A 115 16.62 14.09 9.09
CA ALA A 115 16.28 15.34 8.42
C ALA A 115 14.94 15.24 7.67
N LEU A 116 14.69 14.13 6.97
CA LEU A 116 13.42 13.90 6.28
C LEU A 116 12.24 13.80 7.25
N LEU A 117 12.42 13.14 8.39
CA LEU A 117 11.41 13.06 9.45
C LEU A 117 11.09 14.42 10.08
N ALA A 118 12.05 15.35 10.04
CA ALA A 118 11.91 16.71 10.52
C ALA A 118 11.40 17.69 9.44
N ASP A 119 11.25 17.27 8.17
CA ASP A 119 10.74 18.12 7.09
C ASP A 119 9.29 18.55 7.41
N PRO A 120 9.02 19.86 7.59
CA PRO A 120 7.67 20.35 7.87
C PRO A 120 6.65 19.95 6.80
N ALA A 121 7.07 19.79 5.55
CA ALA A 121 6.19 19.35 4.47
C ALA A 121 5.74 17.88 4.60
N LEU A 122 6.48 17.08 5.38
CA LEU A 122 6.17 15.67 5.67
C LEU A 122 5.70 15.47 7.12
N ALA A 123 5.56 16.53 7.91
CA ALA A 123 5.22 16.44 9.33
C ALA A 123 3.94 15.63 9.58
N ALA A 124 2.94 15.76 8.71
CA ALA A 124 1.70 14.98 8.81
C ALA A 124 1.92 13.47 8.59
N LEU A 125 2.86 13.07 7.72
CA LEU A 125 3.20 11.66 7.45
C LEU A 125 4.02 11.03 8.58
N PHE A 126 4.65 11.81 9.46
CA PHE A 126 5.45 11.29 10.57
C PHE A 126 4.93 11.73 11.94
N GLY A 127 3.74 12.36 11.95
CA GLY A 127 3.06 12.84 13.14
C GLY A 127 2.10 11.82 13.74
N PRO A 128 1.48 12.18 14.89
CA PRO A 128 0.48 11.35 15.54
C PRO A 128 -0.69 11.03 14.61
N GLY A 129 -1.15 9.77 14.62
CA GLY A 129 -2.26 9.32 13.78
C GLY A 129 -1.89 9.00 12.34
N SER A 130 -0.62 9.20 11.93
CA SER A 130 -0.13 8.59 10.69
C SER A 130 -0.06 7.07 10.83
N LEU A 131 -0.45 6.40 9.76
CA LEU A 131 -0.49 4.95 9.66
C LEU A 131 0.64 4.49 8.73
N ALA A 132 1.35 3.44 9.13
CA ALA A 132 2.34 2.76 8.31
C ALA A 132 1.74 1.49 7.71
N GLU A 133 2.29 1.02 6.58
CA GLU A 133 2.03 -0.32 6.05
C GLU A 133 0.53 -0.61 5.80
N VAL A 134 -0.22 0.40 5.37
CA VAL A 134 -1.68 0.36 5.31
C VAL A 134 -2.15 -0.53 4.16
N PRO A 135 -2.82 -1.66 4.42
CA PRO A 135 -3.38 -2.47 3.35
C PRO A 135 -4.53 -1.71 2.68
N ILE A 136 -4.58 -1.76 1.36
CA ILE A 136 -5.66 -1.18 0.57
C ILE A 136 -6.16 -2.18 -0.45
N THR A 137 -7.47 -2.31 -0.57
CA THR A 137 -8.12 -3.18 -1.56
C THR A 137 -9.37 -2.50 -2.05
N GLY A 138 -9.66 -2.66 -3.34
CA GLY A 138 -10.90 -2.15 -3.92
C GLY A 138 -11.05 -2.55 -5.37
N LEU A 139 -12.10 -2.01 -5.99
CA LEU A 139 -12.40 -2.22 -7.40
C LEU A 139 -12.08 -0.93 -8.16
N LEU A 140 -11.24 -1.02 -9.18
CA LEU A 140 -10.99 0.08 -10.10
C LEU A 140 -11.72 -0.15 -11.42
N ALA A 141 -12.27 0.91 -11.99
CA ALA A 141 -12.85 0.88 -13.32
C ALA A 141 -11.76 0.55 -14.34
N TRP A 142 -12.06 -0.42 -15.21
CA TRP A 142 -11.22 -0.84 -16.30
C TRP A 142 -12.10 -0.82 -17.56
N GLY A 143 -11.80 0.05 -18.51
CA GLY A 143 -12.67 0.29 -19.66
C GLY A 143 -14.07 0.78 -19.28
N ALA A 144 -15.02 0.61 -20.20
CA ALA A 144 -16.38 1.15 -20.04
C ALA A 144 -17.28 0.31 -19.12
N SER A 145 -16.94 -0.95 -18.85
CA SER A 145 -17.84 -1.89 -18.16
C SER A 145 -17.14 -2.91 -17.28
N GLU A 146 -15.81 -2.98 -17.29
CA GLU A 146 -15.06 -3.91 -16.46
C GLU A 146 -14.63 -3.21 -15.16
N ARG A 147 -14.60 -3.96 -14.06
CA ARG A 147 -13.98 -3.52 -12.81
C ARG A 147 -12.96 -4.56 -12.41
N ARG A 148 -11.74 -4.11 -12.13
CA ARG A 148 -10.66 -5.00 -11.69
C ARG A 148 -10.46 -4.91 -10.19
N PRO A 149 -10.42 -6.05 -9.47
CA PRO A 149 -9.97 -6.05 -8.11
C PRO A 149 -8.50 -5.67 -8.05
N VAL A 150 -8.17 -4.80 -7.12
CA VAL A 150 -6.82 -4.33 -6.85
C VAL A 150 -6.56 -4.52 -5.37
N SER A 151 -5.39 -5.04 -5.04
CA SER A 151 -4.90 -5.07 -3.67
C SER A 151 -3.45 -4.58 -3.61
N GLY A 152 -3.13 -3.85 -2.55
CA GLY A 152 -1.81 -3.29 -2.35
C GLY A 152 -1.62 -2.85 -0.91
N GLN A 153 -0.49 -2.20 -0.69
CA GLN A 153 -0.08 -1.73 0.61
C GLN A 153 0.56 -0.35 0.41
N ILE A 154 0.15 0.62 1.22
CA ILE A 154 0.66 1.98 1.20
C ILE A 154 1.64 2.10 2.36
N ASP A 155 2.90 2.45 2.08
CA ASP A 155 3.96 2.50 3.10
C ASP A 155 3.63 3.49 4.22
N ARG A 156 3.10 4.66 3.85
CA ARG A 156 2.71 5.70 4.81
C ARG A 156 1.46 6.45 4.38
N LEU A 157 0.56 6.68 5.32
CA LEU A 157 -0.69 7.39 5.11
C LEU A 157 -0.98 8.34 6.28
N ALA A 158 -1.43 9.54 5.97
CA ALA A 158 -1.86 10.54 6.94
C ALA A 158 -3.24 11.09 6.56
N ILE A 159 -4.16 11.09 7.52
CA ILE A 159 -5.54 11.49 7.33
C ILE A 159 -5.75 12.81 8.06
N LEU A 160 -5.90 13.89 7.29
CA LEU A 160 -6.15 15.25 7.79
C LEU A 160 -7.60 15.65 7.49
N PRO A 161 -8.16 16.69 8.15
CA PRO A 161 -9.55 17.08 7.95
C PRO A 161 -9.94 17.34 6.48
N GLU A 162 -9.06 18.00 5.72
CA GLU A 162 -9.33 18.42 4.33
C GLU A 162 -8.61 17.57 3.27
N GLU A 163 -7.60 16.79 3.68
CA GLU A 163 -6.79 16.02 2.76
C GLU A 163 -6.33 14.67 3.33
N VAL A 164 -5.99 13.75 2.43
CA VAL A 164 -5.27 12.53 2.76
C VAL A 164 -3.94 12.56 2.01
N ILE A 165 -2.86 12.30 2.73
CA ILE A 165 -1.51 12.25 2.16
C ILE A 165 -1.06 10.80 2.17
N ILE A 166 -0.68 10.28 1.02
CA ILE A 166 -0.05 8.96 0.89
C ILE A 166 1.40 9.13 0.46
N ALA A 167 2.29 8.30 1.00
CA ALA A 167 3.67 8.20 0.54
C ALA A 167 4.07 6.75 0.31
N ASP A 168 4.81 6.52 -0.77
CA ASP A 168 5.40 5.23 -1.14
C ASP A 168 6.93 5.40 -1.19
N PHE A 169 7.65 4.49 -0.55
CA PHE A 169 9.09 4.57 -0.35
C PHE A 169 9.80 3.66 -1.35
N LYS A 170 10.49 4.26 -2.33
CA LYS A 170 11.20 3.52 -3.38
C LYS A 170 12.66 3.28 -3.03
N THR A 171 13.04 2.01 -2.97
CA THR A 171 14.40 1.54 -2.65
C THR A 171 15.30 1.38 -3.88
N THR A 172 14.89 1.91 -5.03
CA THR A 172 15.61 1.79 -6.31
C THR A 172 17.01 2.39 -6.21
N ALA A 173 18.03 1.61 -6.61
CA ALA A 173 19.45 1.99 -6.53
C ALA A 173 19.82 3.24 -7.36
N ARG A 174 19.06 3.51 -8.43
CA ARG A 174 19.21 4.70 -9.28
C ARG A 174 17.89 5.45 -9.27
N PRO A 175 17.67 6.35 -8.29
CA PRO A 175 16.46 7.13 -8.26
C PRO A 175 16.42 8.13 -9.42
N PRO A 176 15.22 8.49 -9.91
CA PRO A 176 15.06 9.51 -10.92
C PRO A 176 15.51 10.87 -10.38
N ARG A 177 15.98 11.73 -11.27
CA ARG A 177 16.47 13.07 -10.90
C ARG A 177 15.34 14.07 -10.64
N ASP A 178 14.20 13.86 -11.30
CA ASP A 178 13.05 14.74 -11.28
C ASP A 178 11.76 13.95 -11.58
N LEU A 179 10.63 14.66 -11.58
CA LEU A 179 9.31 14.10 -11.86
C LEU A 179 9.20 13.48 -13.26
N ALA A 180 9.89 14.03 -14.26
CA ALA A 180 9.81 13.58 -15.65
C ALA A 180 10.55 12.25 -15.87
N ALA A 181 11.57 11.97 -15.05
CA ALA A 181 12.33 10.73 -15.09
C ALA A 181 11.69 9.58 -14.28
N ILE A 182 10.56 9.80 -13.60
CA ILE A 182 9.88 8.74 -12.87
C ILE A 182 9.31 7.73 -13.86
N ALA A 183 9.57 6.45 -13.61
CA ALA A 183 9.09 5.38 -14.45
C ALA A 183 7.53 5.36 -14.50
N PRO A 184 6.92 5.20 -15.68
CA PRO A 184 5.46 5.24 -15.82
C PRO A 184 4.74 4.25 -14.91
N THR A 185 5.29 3.07 -14.67
CA THR A 185 4.68 2.06 -13.78
C THR A 185 4.62 2.51 -12.32
N THR A 186 5.61 3.29 -11.87
CA THR A 186 5.65 3.85 -10.52
C THR A 186 4.57 4.92 -10.37
N LEU A 187 4.39 5.78 -11.38
CA LEU A 187 3.30 6.74 -11.40
C LEU A 187 1.93 6.06 -11.49
N ALA A 188 1.80 5.01 -12.30
CA ALA A 188 0.59 4.19 -12.40
C ALA A 188 0.19 3.56 -11.06
N GLN A 189 1.16 3.01 -10.33
CA GLN A 189 0.94 2.47 -8.98
C GLN A 189 0.41 3.57 -8.04
N LEU A 190 1.05 4.73 -8.05
CA LEU A 190 0.68 5.85 -7.19
C LEU A 190 -0.73 6.38 -7.54
N ALA A 191 -1.07 6.42 -8.83
CA ALA A 191 -2.39 6.79 -9.32
C ALA A 191 -3.47 5.81 -8.85
N VAL A 192 -3.17 4.50 -8.89
CA VAL A 192 -4.05 3.45 -8.38
C VAL A 192 -4.33 3.61 -6.87
N TYR A 193 -3.29 3.83 -6.07
CA TYR A 193 -3.46 4.05 -4.63
C TYR A 193 -4.24 5.33 -4.33
N ARG A 194 -3.92 6.43 -5.02
CA ARG A 194 -4.66 7.68 -4.90
C ARG A 194 -6.13 7.51 -5.22
N ALA A 195 -6.47 6.77 -6.29
CA ALA A 195 -7.85 6.52 -6.68
C ALA A 195 -8.61 5.70 -5.63
N LEU A 196 -8.01 4.63 -5.12
CA LEU A 196 -8.62 3.80 -4.08
C LEU A 196 -8.83 4.59 -2.77
N VAL A 197 -7.85 5.39 -2.36
CA VAL A 197 -8.00 6.27 -1.18
C VAL A 197 -9.08 7.33 -1.40
N GLY A 198 -9.17 7.88 -2.60
CA GLY A 198 -10.23 8.85 -2.96
C GLY A 198 -11.64 8.26 -2.89
N GLN A 199 -11.82 6.95 -3.12
CA GLN A 199 -13.11 6.28 -2.91
C GLN A 199 -13.48 6.19 -1.42
N ILE A 200 -12.49 6.08 -0.53
CA ILE A 200 -12.69 6.01 0.92
C ILE A 200 -12.98 7.41 1.49
N TYR A 201 -12.31 8.43 0.96
CA TYR A 201 -12.41 9.82 1.41
C TYR A 201 -12.86 10.75 0.28
N PRO A 202 -14.13 10.68 -0.16
CA PRO A 202 -14.61 11.42 -1.34
C PRO A 202 -14.56 12.94 -1.18
N ASP A 203 -14.69 13.43 0.06
CA ASP A 203 -14.69 14.86 0.37
C ASP A 203 -13.30 15.43 0.69
N ARG A 204 -12.23 14.63 0.50
CA ARG A 204 -10.85 15.03 0.83
C ARG A 204 -9.97 14.99 -0.39
N ARG A 205 -9.10 16.00 -0.52
CA ARG A 205 -8.04 15.98 -1.54
C ARG A 205 -7.05 14.87 -1.22
N VAL A 206 -6.70 14.03 -2.19
CA VAL A 206 -5.65 13.02 -2.00
C VAL A 206 -4.35 13.48 -2.67
N ARG A 207 -3.32 13.68 -1.86
CA ARG A 207 -1.93 13.96 -2.29
C ARG A 207 -1.13 12.67 -2.23
N ALA A 208 -0.25 12.48 -3.21
CA ALA A 208 0.52 11.26 -3.33
C ALA A 208 2.00 11.58 -3.59
N LEU A 209 2.88 11.05 -2.73
CA LEU A 209 4.30 11.31 -2.73
C LEU A 209 5.10 10.03 -2.96
N LEU A 210 6.27 10.20 -3.58
CA LEU A 210 7.30 9.20 -3.66
C LEU A 210 8.50 9.68 -2.84
N VAL A 211 9.04 8.82 -1.99
CA VAL A 211 10.29 9.07 -1.29
C VAL A 211 11.31 8.05 -1.77
N TYR A 212 12.34 8.51 -2.47
CA TYR A 212 13.42 7.63 -2.91
C TYR A 212 14.45 7.47 -1.80
N THR A 213 14.53 6.27 -1.22
CA THR A 213 15.31 6.04 0.00
C THR A 213 16.82 6.02 -0.24
N ALA A 214 17.28 5.88 -1.49
CA ALA A 214 18.69 5.95 -1.84
C ALA A 214 19.29 7.37 -1.74
N THR A 215 18.46 8.40 -1.96
CA THR A 215 18.83 9.83 -1.93
C THR A 215 18.00 10.66 -0.95
N LEU A 216 17.06 10.00 -0.25
CA LEU A 216 16.06 10.60 0.63
C LEU A 216 15.38 11.84 0.03
N THR A 217 15.14 11.77 -1.28
CA THR A 217 14.49 12.81 -2.07
C THR A 217 13.00 12.53 -2.17
N ARG A 218 12.17 13.56 -1.94
CA ARG A 218 10.73 13.48 -2.15
C ARG A 218 10.35 14.07 -3.51
N LEU A 219 9.48 13.36 -4.22
CA LEU A 219 8.85 13.82 -5.46
C LEU A 219 7.33 13.71 -5.30
N GLU A 220 6.60 14.76 -5.64
CA GLU A 220 5.15 14.82 -5.55
C GLU A 220 4.57 15.10 -6.95
N PRO A 221 4.12 14.06 -7.69
CA PRO A 221 3.48 14.23 -8.98
C PRO A 221 2.17 15.00 -8.86
N GLU A 222 1.85 15.80 -9.88
CA GLU A 222 0.58 16.51 -9.94
C GLU A 222 -0.61 15.54 -10.03
N ALA A 223 -1.70 15.88 -9.34
CA ALA A 223 -2.93 15.11 -9.35
C ALA A 223 -3.46 14.82 -10.76
N ALA A 224 -3.42 15.83 -11.65
CA ALA A 224 -3.89 15.69 -13.02
C ALA A 224 -3.07 14.68 -13.86
N VAL A 225 -1.77 14.56 -13.59
CA VAL A 225 -0.89 13.56 -14.24
C VAL A 225 -1.32 12.16 -13.82
N LEU A 226 -1.55 11.96 -12.52
CA LEU A 226 -1.99 10.67 -11.98
C LEU A 226 -3.40 10.30 -12.47
N ASP A 227 -4.32 11.26 -12.54
CA ASP A 227 -5.68 11.06 -13.08
C ASP A 227 -5.64 10.63 -14.56
N THR A 228 -4.78 11.27 -15.35
CA THR A 228 -4.59 10.94 -16.77
C THR A 228 -4.04 9.52 -16.95
N LEU A 229 -2.99 9.16 -16.19
CA LEU A 229 -2.41 7.82 -16.22
C LEU A 229 -3.42 6.74 -15.82
N LEU A 230 -4.22 7.00 -14.79
CA LEU A 230 -5.25 6.06 -14.37
C LEU A 230 -6.29 5.82 -15.48
N ALA A 231 -6.71 6.88 -16.18
CA ALA A 231 -7.63 6.77 -17.30
C ALA A 231 -7.04 5.95 -18.46
N GLN A 232 -5.74 6.11 -18.75
CA GLN A 232 -5.03 5.35 -19.78
C GLN A 232 -4.92 3.85 -19.44
N LEU A 233 -4.64 3.52 -18.17
CA LEU A 233 -4.65 2.13 -17.69
C LEU A 233 -6.02 1.48 -17.92
N GLY A 234 -7.10 2.21 -17.59
CA GLY A 234 -8.46 1.75 -17.85
C GLY A 234 -8.78 1.60 -19.33
N ALA A 235 -8.24 2.45 -20.21
CA ALA A 235 -8.46 2.36 -21.65
C ALA A 235 -7.69 1.22 -22.35
N GLY A 236 -6.86 0.45 -21.63
CA GLY A 236 -6.03 -0.61 -22.19
C GLY A 236 -4.70 -0.14 -22.80
N GLY A 237 -4.29 1.11 -22.53
CA GLY A 237 -3.12 1.74 -23.13
C GLY A 237 -1.96 1.91 -22.14
N MET A 238 -1.14 0.87 -21.99
CA MET A 238 0.31 1.06 -21.84
C MET A 238 0.97 0.12 -22.86
N GLU A 239 0.91 0.50 -24.14
CA GLU A 239 1.92 0.00 -25.07
C GLU A 239 3.25 0.61 -24.66
N ALA A 240 4.21 -0.26 -24.34
CA ALA A 240 5.57 0.10 -23.98
C ALA A 240 6.17 1.02 -25.06
N ALA A 241 6.51 2.25 -24.67
CA ALA A 241 7.29 3.18 -25.46
C ALA A 241 8.72 3.24 -24.91
#